data_AF-A0A314Y9D4-F1
#
_entry.id   AF-A0A314Y9D4-F1
#
_cell.length_a   1.000
_cell.length_b   1.000
_cell.length_c   1.000
_cell.angle_alpha   90.00
_cell.angle_beta   90.00
_cell.angle_gamma   90.00
#
_symmetry.space_group_name_H-M   'P 1'
#
loop_
_entity.id
_entity.type
_entity.pdbx_description
1 polymer ?
#
loop_
_entity_poly.entity_id
_entity_poly.type
_entity_poly.pdbx_seq_one_letter_code
_entity_poly.pdbx_strand_id
1 'polypeptide(L)'
;MDDYGLVVANFVDLRVLEARRYGWSVPRNLSLKDMAEEVLGQEFQKPKTITTSHWDKPCLSLAQVKYACVDAFVSFEIGRVLRAAD
;
A
#
# COMPACT_ATOMS: atom_id res chain seq x y z
N MET A 1 -10.45 8.81 -9.21
CA MET A 1 -10.84 7.40 -9.46
C MET A 1 -11.55 7.25 -10.81
N ASP A 2 -11.78 8.34 -11.57
CA ASP A 2 -12.63 8.31 -12.76
C ASP A 2 -11.88 8.32 -14.09
N ASP A 3 -10.54 8.23 -14.09
CA ASP A 3 -9.75 8.36 -15.32
C ASP A 3 -10.04 7.27 -16.37
N TYR A 4 -10.62 6.15 -15.94
CA TYR A 4 -10.95 5.00 -16.80
C TYR A 4 -12.38 4.47 -16.62
N GLY A 5 -13.25 5.16 -15.86
CA GLY A 5 -14.62 4.70 -15.57
C GLY A 5 -14.70 3.36 -14.82
N LEU A 6 -13.63 2.96 -14.12
CA LEU A 6 -13.52 1.66 -13.45
C LEU A 6 -13.93 1.77 -11.99
N VAL A 7 -14.99 1.04 -11.60
CA VAL A 7 -15.50 1.02 -10.22
C VAL A 7 -14.94 -0.19 -9.47
N VAL A 8 -14.17 0.07 -8.40
CA VAL A 8 -13.73 -0.99 -7.49
C VAL A 8 -14.75 -1.10 -6.36
N ALA A 9 -15.67 -2.05 -6.46
CA ALA A 9 -16.82 -2.14 -5.55
C ALA A 9 -16.46 -2.57 -4.12
N ASN A 10 -15.36 -3.32 -3.93
CA ASN A 10 -14.99 -3.90 -2.64
C ASN A 10 -13.51 -3.65 -2.33
N PHE A 11 -13.16 -2.38 -2.10
CA PHE A 11 -11.85 -1.99 -1.60
C PHE A 11 -11.94 -1.52 -0.16
N VAL A 12 -10.79 -1.55 0.53
CA VAL A 12 -10.68 -1.10 1.91
C VAL A 12 -9.50 -0.16 1.99
N ASP A 13 -9.71 1.04 2.53
CA ASP A 13 -8.63 1.97 2.80
C ASP A 13 -7.92 1.54 4.10
N LEU A 14 -6.65 1.12 3.99
CA LEU A 14 -5.85 0.67 5.12
C LEU A 14 -5.71 1.75 6.19
N ARG A 15 -5.65 3.03 5.80
CA ARG A 15 -5.53 4.16 6.76
C ARG A 15 -6.78 4.29 7.62
N VAL A 16 -7.94 3.96 7.05
CA VAL A 16 -9.20 3.95 7.80
C VAL A 16 -9.23 2.78 8.78
N LEU A 17 -8.72 1.61 8.38
CA LEU A 17 -8.60 0.47 9.31
C LEU A 17 -7.64 0.78 10.45
N GLU A 18 -6.48 1.37 10.15
CA GLU A 18 -5.49 1.75 11.15
C GLU A 18 -6.05 2.79 12.14
N ALA A 19 -6.73 3.83 11.64
CA ALA A 19 -7.38 4.83 12.48
C ALA A 19 -8.49 4.24 13.37
N ARG A 20 -9.21 3.21 12.90
CA ARG A 20 -10.17 2.48 13.74
C ARG A 20 -9.48 1.71 14.87
N ARG A 21 -8.29 1.16 14.61
CA ARG A 21 -7.53 0.35 15.56
C ARG A 21 -6.78 1.17 16.60
N TYR A 22 -6.11 2.25 16.18
CA TYR A 22 -5.19 3.04 17.00
C TYR A 22 -5.72 4.45 17.34
N GLY A 23 -6.85 4.84 16.75
CA GLY A 23 -7.52 6.12 17.00
C GLY A 23 -7.42 7.12 15.85
N TRP A 24 -8.34 8.09 15.83
CA TRP A 24 -8.47 9.06 14.73
C TRP A 24 -7.44 10.20 14.76
N SER A 25 -6.53 10.19 15.73
CA SER A 25 -5.35 11.06 15.74
C SER A 25 -4.28 10.59 14.75
N VAL A 26 -4.39 9.36 14.23
CA VAL A 26 -3.50 8.83 13.20
C VAL A 26 -3.51 9.75 11.97
N PRO A 27 -2.34 10.16 11.44
CA PRO A 27 -2.27 11.03 10.28
C PRO A 27 -2.99 10.43 9.07
N ARG A 28 -3.81 11.23 8.39
CA ARG A 28 -4.48 10.79 7.15
C ARG A 28 -3.55 10.61 5.94
N ASN A 29 -2.32 11.13 6.04
CA ASN A 29 -1.31 11.10 4.99
C ASN A 29 -0.18 10.11 5.31
N LEU A 30 -0.51 8.92 5.82
CA LEU A 30 0.46 7.85 5.97
C LEU A 30 0.77 7.19 4.63
N SER A 31 2.05 7.01 4.37
CA SER A 31 2.50 6.21 3.24
C SER A 31 2.43 4.71 3.58
N LEU A 32 2.42 3.85 2.56
CA LEU A 32 2.50 2.40 2.79
C LEU A 32 3.77 2.01 3.55
N LYS A 33 4.85 2.80 3.44
CA LYS A 33 6.09 2.56 4.20
C LYS A 33 5.86 2.80 5.68
N ASP A 34 5.27 3.95 6.03
CA ASP A 34 5.01 4.32 7.42
C ASP A 34 4.08 3.30 8.08
N MET A 35 3.02 2.89 7.37
CA MET A 35 2.09 1.87 7.86
C MET A 35 2.75 0.49 8.03
N ALA A 36 3.67 0.11 7.15
CA ALA A 36 4.40 -1.15 7.30
C ALA A 36 5.31 -1.14 8.54
N GLU A 37 5.94 0.01 8.82
CA GLU A 37 6.75 0.20 10.02
C GLU A 37 5.88 0.16 11.28
N GLU A 38 4.76 0.88 11.31
CA GLU A 38 3.91 0.99 12.50
C GLU A 38 3.10 -0.29 12.78
N VAL A 39 2.53 -0.92 11.74
CA VAL A 39 1.65 -2.09 11.90
C VAL A 39 2.42 -3.41 11.90
N LEU A 40 3.45 -3.54 11.05
CA LEU A 40 4.21 -4.80 10.88
C LEU A 40 5.58 -4.77 11.57
N GLY A 41 6.07 -3.61 12.01
CA GLY A 41 7.45 -3.46 12.47
C GLY A 41 8.47 -3.69 11.37
N GLN A 42 8.09 -3.50 10.10
CA GLN A 42 8.94 -3.80 8.94
C GLN A 42 9.20 -2.55 8.10
N GLU A 43 10.48 -2.26 7.89
CA GLU A 43 10.90 -1.24 6.93
C GLU A 43 11.16 -1.85 5.55
N PHE A 44 10.79 -1.12 4.50
CA PHE A 44 11.19 -1.47 3.15
C PHE A 44 11.47 -0.24 2.30
N GLN A 45 12.26 -0.44 1.24
CA GLN A 45 12.64 0.62 0.33
C GLN A 45 11.66 0.71 -0.82
N LYS A 46 11.31 1.95 -1.17
CA LYS A 46 10.64 2.31 -2.42
C LYS A 46 11.59 3.17 -3.26
N PRO A 47 12.49 2.57 -4.04
CA PRO A 47 13.48 3.33 -4.80
C PRO A 47 12.77 4.27 -5.78
N LYS A 48 13.07 5.58 -5.68
CA LYS A 48 12.42 6.60 -6.53
C LYS A 48 12.55 6.26 -8.02
N THR A 49 13.72 5.77 -8.41
CA THR A 49 14.05 5.32 -9.77
C THR A 49 13.10 4.24 -10.30
N ILE A 50 12.45 3.47 -9.45
CA ILE A 50 11.43 2.48 -9.83
C ILE A 50 10.03 3.09 -9.71
N THR A 51 9.72 3.79 -8.62
CA THR A 51 8.38 4.37 -8.39
C THR A 51 7.94 5.33 -9.50
N THR A 52 8.87 6.10 -10.06
CA THR A 52 8.61 7.07 -11.13
C THR A 52 9.20 6.62 -12.47
N SER A 53 9.47 5.32 -12.63
CA SER A 53 9.92 4.75 -13.90
C SER A 53 8.77 4.71 -14.92
N HIS A 54 9.10 4.32 -16.16
CA HIS A 54 8.12 4.11 -17.22
C HIS A 54 7.27 2.85 -16.96
N TRP A 55 6.20 3.01 -16.19
CA TRP A 55 5.21 1.96 -15.89
C TRP A 55 4.22 1.72 -17.04
N ASP A 56 4.20 2.62 -18.01
CA ASP A 56 3.39 2.59 -19.23
C ASP A 56 3.99 1.71 -20.34
N LYS A 57 5.17 1.12 -20.13
CA LYS A 57 5.81 0.24 -21.10
C LYS A 57 5.06 -1.08 -21.25
N PRO A 58 4.97 -1.65 -22.47
CA PRO A 58 4.32 -2.95 -22.71
C PRO A 58 4.94 -4.11 -21.91
N CYS A 59 6.24 -4.05 -21.62
CA CYS A 59 6.96 -5.05 -20.83
C CYS A 59 7.64 -4.38 -19.63
N LEU A 60 7.35 -4.87 -18.43
CA LEU A 60 7.98 -4.41 -17.21
C LEU A 60 9.35 -5.05 -17.00
N SER A 61 10.27 -4.31 -16.40
CA SER A 61 11.53 -4.86 -15.91
C SER A 61 11.30 -5.75 -14.68
N LEU A 62 12.25 -6.66 -14.42
CA LEU A 62 12.22 -7.49 -13.21
C LEU A 62 12.17 -6.64 -11.92
N ALA A 63 12.84 -5.49 -11.91
CA ALA A 63 12.83 -4.58 -10.76
C ALA A 63 11.44 -3.98 -10.52
N GLN A 64 10.72 -3.59 -11.58
CA GLN A 64 9.34 -3.11 -11.50
C GLN A 64 8.40 -4.23 -11.03
N VAL A 65 8.53 -5.44 -11.58
CA VAL A 65 7.73 -6.60 -11.14
C VAL A 65 7.93 -6.86 -9.66
N LYS A 66 9.19 -6.95 -9.20
CA LYS A 66 9.51 -7.15 -7.79
C LYS A 66 8.92 -6.05 -6.91
N TYR A 67 9.04 -4.78 -7.32
CA TYR A 67 8.48 -3.65 -6.61
C TYR A 67 6.95 -3.77 -6.46
N ALA A 68 6.24 -4.05 -7.55
CA ALA A 68 4.78 -4.20 -7.53
C ALA A 68 4.33 -5.37 -6.65
N CYS A 69 5.05 -6.50 -6.68
CA CYS A 69 4.77 -7.64 -5.81
C CYS A 69 4.96 -7.30 -4.33
N VAL A 70 6.02 -6.56 -3.97
CA VAL A 70 6.26 -6.12 -2.59
C VAL A 70 5.15 -5.17 -2.12
N ASP A 71 4.79 -4.18 -2.95
CA ASP A 71 3.70 -3.23 -2.61
C ASP A 71 2.36 -3.96 -2.39
N ALA A 72 2.03 -4.94 -3.23
CA ALA A 72 0.82 -5.76 -3.08
C ALA A 72 0.87 -6.63 -1.81
N PHE A 73 1.99 -7.32 -1.56
CA PHE A 73 2.17 -8.19 -0.41
C PHE A 73 2.08 -7.41 0.92
N VAL A 74 2.81 -6.29 1.02
CA VAL A 74 2.81 -5.46 2.23
C VAL A 74 1.41 -4.89 2.50
N SER A 75 0.71 -4.44 1.45
CA SER A 75 -0.68 -3.95 1.60
C SER A 75 -1.62 -5.03 2.15
N PHE A 76 -1.48 -6.27 1.66
CA PHE A 76 -2.24 -7.40 2.15
C PHE A 76 -1.92 -7.71 3.63
N GLU A 77 -0.64 -7.80 4.00
CA GLU A 77 -0.23 -8.14 5.35
C GLU A 77 -0.67 -7.09 6.37
N ILE A 78 -0.57 -5.80 6.05
CA ILE A 78 -1.10 -4.71 6.89
C ILE A 78 -2.61 -4.91 7.09
N GLY A 79 -3.36 -5.09 6.01
CA GLY A 79 -4.81 -5.31 6.10
C GLY A 79 -5.18 -6.55 6.90
N ARG A 80 -4.41 -7.64 6.77
CA ARG A 80 -4.59 -8.88 7.52
C ARG A 80 -4.37 -8.67 9.01
N VAL A 81 -3.30 -7.97 9.41
CA VAL A 81 -3.00 -7.69 10.83
C VAL A 81 -4.04 -6.76 11.44
N LEU A 82 -4.41 -5.69 10.74
CA LEU A 82 -5.43 -4.74 11.23
C LEU A 82 -6.79 -5.43 11.42
N ARG A 83 -7.18 -6.34 10.51
CA ARG A 83 -8.45 -7.09 10.58
C ARG A 83 -8.43 -8.25 11.57
N ALA A 84 -7.27 -8.85 11.85
CA ALA A 84 -7.16 -9.92 12.85
C ALA A 84 -7.27 -9.37 14.29
N ALA A 85 -7.16 -8.06 14.46
CA ALA A 85 -7.30 -7.37 15.74
C ALA A 85 -8.68 -6.69 15.93
N ASP A 86 -9.60 -6.83 14.97
CA ASP A 86 -11.01 -6.44 15.05
C ASP A 86 -11.84 -7.53 15.77
#